data_AF-A0A3M2AF13-F1
#
_entry.id   AF-A0A3M2AF13-F1
#
_cell.length_a   1.000
_cell.length_b   1.000
_cell.length_c   1.000
_cell.angle_alpha   90.00
_cell.angle_beta   90.00
_cell.angle_gamma   90.00
#
_symmetry.space_group_name_H-M   'P 1'
#
loop_
_entity.id
_entity.type
_entity.pdbx_description
1 polymer ?
#
loop_
_entity_poly.entity_id
_entity_poly.type
_entity_poly.pdbx_seq_one_letter_code
_entity_poly.pdbx_strand_id
1 'polypeptide(L)'
;MLAAVFARCRRRMSLAGALALATSPIHAAARPTAGGDTAVMAPTTDDDRDPCATADDPDTCRLAARAARHFAAGQQAFREGRFLEAAAAFERSYASVAAPETLFNAAFSYERAGEAVRAIRAYETYLRIAPADAPGRSHARSAVDALKRQVGRIVLLGARDDRLREISVDGRALDPRDASSVYVAPGRVEVALVTRDGTRRRRTFDIEAGQTVVLPLDSFLPPPPRPER
;
A
#
# COMPACT_ATOMS: atom_id res chain seq x y z
N MET A 1 21.59 -22.52 54.62
CA MET A 1 21.75 -22.30 56.07
C MET A 1 23.19 -21.90 56.34
N LEU A 2 23.38 -20.71 56.93
CA LEU A 2 24.53 -20.25 57.76
C LEU A 2 25.94 -20.25 57.14
N ALA A 3 26.51 -19.07 56.88
CA ALA A 3 27.28 -18.21 57.81
C ALA A 3 28.80 -18.51 57.68
N ALA A 4 29.62 -17.68 57.04
CA ALA A 4 30.10 -16.33 57.39
C ALA A 4 31.29 -16.31 58.38
N VAL A 5 32.22 -15.37 58.09
CA VAL A 5 33.21 -14.71 58.99
C VAL A 5 34.43 -15.59 59.40
N PHE A 6 35.70 -15.17 59.49
CA PHE A 6 36.42 -13.91 59.78
C PHE A 6 37.78 -13.93 59.03
N ALA A 7 38.25 -12.81 58.43
CA ALA A 7 39.25 -11.86 58.97
C ALA A 7 40.63 -12.49 59.27
N ARG A 8 41.81 -11.91 59.05
CA ARG A 8 42.30 -10.53 58.95
C ARG A 8 43.81 -10.70 58.72
N CYS A 9 44.48 -9.93 57.87
CA CYS A 9 45.81 -9.43 58.24
C CYS A 9 46.27 -8.23 57.40
N ARG A 10 46.75 -7.22 58.12
CA ARG A 10 47.20 -5.89 57.68
C ARG A 10 48.62 -5.94 57.13
N ARG A 11 48.96 -5.05 56.18
CA ARG A 11 50.06 -4.04 56.30
C ARG A 11 50.11 -3.19 55.02
N ARG A 12 49.88 -1.87 55.16
CA ARG A 12 50.86 -0.76 55.08
C ARG A 12 51.24 -0.44 53.63
N MET A 13 50.80 0.68 53.03
CA MET A 13 51.24 2.08 53.23
C MET A 13 52.16 2.50 52.09
N SER A 14 51.67 3.38 51.20
CA SER A 14 52.32 4.64 50.79
C SER A 14 51.76 5.18 49.46
N LEU A 15 51.60 6.51 49.46
CA LEU A 15 51.13 7.36 48.36
C LEU A 15 52.14 7.46 47.21
N ALA A 16 51.62 7.48 45.98
CA ALA A 16 52.00 8.35 44.86
C ALA A 16 50.93 8.10 43.77
N GLY A 17 50.11 9.05 43.33
CA GLY A 17 50.53 10.32 42.76
C GLY A 17 50.82 10.14 41.26
N ALA A 18 49.81 9.83 40.44
CA ALA A 18 49.89 9.98 38.98
C ALA A 18 48.48 10.05 38.37
N LEU A 19 48.12 11.27 37.98
CA LEU A 19 46.99 11.63 37.14
C LEU A 19 47.23 11.03 35.74
N ALA A 20 46.46 10.03 35.34
CA ALA A 20 46.49 9.49 33.98
C ALA A 20 45.05 9.37 33.45
N LEU A 21 44.86 10.01 32.31
CA LEU A 21 43.61 10.27 31.61
C LEU A 21 42.76 9.01 31.38
N ALA A 22 41.46 9.12 31.65
CA ALA A 22 40.46 8.13 31.29
C ALA A 22 40.33 8.05 29.76
N THR A 23 40.89 7.01 29.15
CA THR A 23 40.59 6.63 27.77
C THR A 23 39.43 5.64 27.77
N SER A 24 38.22 6.17 27.74
CA SER A 24 37.02 5.36 27.46
C SER A 24 37.18 4.70 26.08
N PRO A 25 36.92 3.39 25.94
CA PRO A 25 36.85 2.78 24.62
C PRO A 25 35.62 3.34 23.91
N ILE A 26 35.86 4.13 22.86
CA ILE A 26 34.87 4.57 21.89
C ILE A 26 34.22 3.29 21.36
N HIS A 27 33.00 3.00 21.81
CA HIS A 27 32.10 2.13 21.08
C HIS A 27 31.88 2.79 19.72
N ALA A 28 32.61 2.32 18.71
CA ALA A 28 32.27 2.54 17.33
C ALA A 28 30.91 1.87 17.10
N ALA A 29 29.84 2.62 17.40
CA ALA A 29 28.52 2.31 16.92
C ALA A 29 28.63 2.28 15.39
N ALA A 30 28.67 1.07 14.83
CA ALA A 30 28.46 0.86 13.41
C ALA A 30 27.13 1.54 13.08
N ARG A 31 27.21 2.68 12.39
CA ARG A 31 26.04 3.34 11.82
C ARG A 31 25.33 2.30 10.97
N PRO A 32 24.00 2.08 11.12
CA PRO A 32 23.29 1.33 10.11
C PRO A 32 23.48 2.09 8.79
N THR A 33 24.19 1.47 7.85
CA THR A 33 24.22 1.92 6.47
C THR A 33 22.79 1.83 5.97
N ALA A 34 22.12 2.98 5.89
CA ALA A 34 20.86 3.14 5.18
C ALA A 34 21.13 2.84 3.70
N GLY A 35 21.03 1.57 3.33
CA GLY A 35 21.14 1.10 1.96
C GLY A 35 19.76 1.00 1.34
N GLY A 36 19.51 1.83 0.33
CA GLY A 36 18.38 1.69 -0.60
C GLY A 36 17.45 2.90 -0.64
N ASP A 37 17.88 3.94 -1.37
CA ASP A 37 17.06 5.09 -1.76
C ASP A 37 15.76 4.64 -2.43
N THR A 38 14.67 4.62 -1.67
CA THR A 38 13.29 4.49 -2.17
C THR A 38 12.66 5.88 -2.20
N ALA A 39 13.30 6.77 -2.96
CA ALA A 39 12.80 8.12 -3.18
C ALA A 39 11.50 8.07 -3.98
N VAL A 40 10.59 9.01 -3.67
CA VAL A 40 9.42 9.33 -4.49
C VAL A 40 9.90 9.48 -5.94
N MET A 41 9.37 8.68 -6.85
CA MET A 41 9.72 8.78 -8.27
C MET A 41 9.20 10.10 -8.80
N ALA A 42 10.08 10.95 -9.29
CA ALA A 42 9.64 12.12 -10.05
C ALA A 42 8.99 11.62 -11.34
N PRO A 43 7.82 12.15 -11.74
CA PRO A 43 7.33 11.94 -13.09
C PRO A 43 8.39 12.43 -14.06
N THR A 44 8.97 11.53 -14.83
CA THR A 44 9.86 11.85 -15.93
C THR A 44 8.97 12.27 -17.09
N THR A 45 8.39 13.46 -17.00
CA THR A 45 7.98 14.13 -18.23
C THR A 45 9.29 14.45 -18.93
N ASP A 46 9.65 13.65 -19.93
CA ASP A 46 10.80 13.88 -20.84
C ASP A 46 10.66 15.20 -21.63
N ASP A 47 9.61 15.97 -21.33
CA ASP A 47 9.39 17.33 -21.75
C ASP A 47 9.60 18.25 -20.54
N ASP A 48 10.81 18.82 -20.40
CA ASP A 48 11.09 19.98 -19.55
C ASP A 48 10.31 21.24 -20.01
N ARG A 49 9.47 21.12 -21.04
CA ARG A 49 8.57 22.17 -21.49
C ARG A 49 7.42 22.29 -20.50
N ASP A 50 7.23 23.52 -20.02
CA ASP A 50 6.02 23.89 -19.31
C ASP A 50 4.81 23.46 -20.14
N PRO A 51 3.95 22.53 -19.68
CA PRO A 51 2.78 22.09 -20.43
C PRO A 51 1.82 23.26 -20.70
N CYS A 52 1.93 24.38 -19.98
CA CYS A 52 1.22 25.62 -20.30
C CYS A 52 1.87 26.45 -21.41
N ALA A 53 3.13 26.20 -21.78
CA ALA A 53 3.82 26.88 -22.88
C ALA A 53 3.63 26.19 -24.24
N THR A 54 3.31 24.89 -24.27
CA THR A 54 3.11 24.10 -25.50
C THR A 54 1.69 23.61 -25.72
N ALA A 55 0.79 23.73 -24.74
CA ALA A 55 -0.59 23.34 -24.93
C ALA A 55 -1.36 24.40 -25.75
N ASP A 56 -1.73 24.04 -26.97
CA ASP A 56 -2.72 24.75 -27.77
C ASP A 56 -4.11 24.76 -27.08
N ASP A 57 -4.31 23.91 -26.07
CA ASP A 57 -5.55 23.74 -25.30
C ASP A 57 -5.42 24.24 -23.83
N PRO A 58 -6.19 25.25 -23.41
CA PRO A 58 -6.18 25.76 -22.03
C PRO A 58 -6.60 24.72 -20.99
N ASP A 59 -7.40 23.71 -21.35
CA ASP A 59 -7.83 22.69 -20.39
C ASP A 59 -6.69 21.72 -20.03
N THR A 60 -5.84 21.38 -20.99
CA THR A 60 -4.61 20.59 -20.76
C THR A 60 -3.66 21.30 -19.78
N CYS A 61 -3.43 22.61 -19.93
CA CYS A 61 -2.63 23.40 -19.00
C CYS A 61 -3.23 23.40 -17.57
N ARG A 62 -4.56 23.52 -17.44
CA ARG A 62 -5.25 23.47 -16.13
C ARG A 62 -5.08 22.11 -15.46
N LEU A 63 -5.20 21.00 -16.20
CA LEU A 63 -5.01 19.65 -15.68
C LEU A 63 -3.57 19.43 -15.21
N ALA A 64 -2.59 19.88 -15.98
CA ALA A 64 -1.18 19.80 -15.59
C ALA A 64 -0.88 20.61 -14.32
N ALA A 65 -1.38 21.84 -14.21
CA ALA A 65 -1.22 22.66 -13.01
C ALA A 65 -1.90 22.02 -11.78
N ARG A 66 -3.06 21.38 -11.96
CA ARG A 66 -3.75 20.63 -10.89
C ARG A 66 -2.95 19.40 -10.47
N ALA A 67 -2.40 18.65 -11.42
CA ALA A 67 -1.53 17.51 -11.15
C ALA A 67 -0.31 17.94 -10.33
N ALA A 68 0.42 18.96 -10.77
CA ALA A 68 1.61 19.48 -10.09
C ALA A 68 1.32 19.90 -8.63
N ARG A 69 0.21 20.60 -8.38
CA ARG A 69 -0.21 20.97 -7.02
C ARG A 69 -0.46 19.75 -6.13
N HIS A 70 -1.16 18.76 -6.64
CA HIS A 70 -1.44 17.52 -5.90
C HIS A 70 -0.17 16.68 -5.69
N PHE A 71 0.72 16.63 -6.67
CA PHE A 71 2.02 15.96 -6.57
C PHE A 71 2.90 16.60 -5.48
N ALA A 72 3.00 17.93 -5.46
CA ALA A 72 3.75 18.67 -4.45
C ALA A 72 3.18 18.44 -3.04
N ALA A 73 1.84 18.45 -2.91
CA ALA A 73 1.18 18.12 -1.65
C ALA A 73 1.48 16.67 -1.21
N GLY A 74 1.48 15.72 -2.14
CA GLY A 74 1.84 14.32 -1.87
C GLY A 74 3.27 14.16 -1.39
N GLN A 75 4.22 14.83 -2.05
CA GLN A 75 5.63 14.83 -1.63
C GLN A 75 5.81 15.42 -0.22
N GLN A 76 5.13 16.53 0.09
CA GLN A 76 5.22 17.14 1.41
C GLN A 76 4.67 16.22 2.49
N ALA A 77 3.46 15.68 2.28
CA ALA A 77 2.85 14.73 3.22
C ALA A 77 3.72 13.47 3.39
N PHE A 78 4.34 12.97 2.32
CA PHE A 78 5.24 11.82 2.38
C PHE A 78 6.48 12.11 3.24
N ARG A 79 7.13 13.25 3.04
CA ARG A 79 8.30 13.67 3.84
C ARG A 79 7.98 13.82 5.32
N GLU A 80 6.76 14.22 5.64
CA GLU A 80 6.27 14.35 7.02
C GLU A 80 5.77 13.02 7.62
N GLY A 81 5.83 11.92 6.88
CA GLY A 81 5.34 10.61 7.34
C GLY A 81 3.82 10.46 7.31
N ARG A 82 3.08 11.42 6.75
CA ARG A 82 1.62 11.37 6.56
C ARG A 82 1.26 10.55 5.32
N PHE A 83 1.56 9.25 5.36
CA PHE A 83 1.54 8.38 4.17
C PHE A 83 0.16 8.22 3.54
N LEU A 84 -0.93 8.15 4.32
CA LEU A 84 -2.29 8.08 3.77
C LEU A 84 -2.67 9.34 2.99
N GLU A 85 -2.32 10.51 3.53
CA GLU A 85 -2.57 11.80 2.89
C GLU A 85 -1.72 11.96 1.64
N ALA A 86 -0.46 11.49 1.70
CA ALA A 86 0.44 11.45 0.54
C ALA A 86 -0.16 10.60 -0.59
N ALA A 87 -0.61 9.39 -0.27
CA ALA A 87 -1.21 8.49 -1.25
C ALA A 87 -2.45 9.10 -1.91
N ALA A 88 -3.35 9.70 -1.12
CA ALA A 88 -4.54 10.38 -1.63
C ALA A 88 -4.20 11.61 -2.49
N ALA A 89 -3.13 12.35 -2.16
CA ALA A 89 -2.65 13.46 -2.98
C ALA A 89 -2.06 12.96 -4.31
N PHE A 90 -1.25 11.91 -4.30
CA PHE A 90 -0.72 11.30 -5.53
C PHE A 90 -1.84 10.73 -6.42
N GLU A 91 -2.87 10.08 -5.86
CA GLU A 91 -4.03 9.64 -6.64
C GLU A 91 -4.76 10.80 -7.33
N ARG A 92 -4.94 11.93 -6.63
CA ARG A 92 -5.55 13.13 -7.24
C ARG A 92 -4.67 13.75 -8.34
N SER A 93 -3.35 13.66 -8.18
CA SER A 93 -2.41 14.05 -9.23
C SER A 93 -2.56 13.14 -10.45
N TYR A 94 -2.55 11.81 -10.25
CA TYR A 94 -2.73 10.82 -11.29
C TYR A 94 -4.07 10.95 -12.03
N ALA A 95 -5.14 11.26 -11.29
CA ALA A 95 -6.46 11.51 -11.88
C ALA A 95 -6.52 12.77 -12.76
N SER A 96 -5.59 13.71 -12.57
CA SER A 96 -5.47 14.91 -13.40
C SER A 96 -4.59 14.65 -14.63
N VAL A 97 -3.46 13.97 -14.43
CA VAL A 97 -2.54 13.52 -15.49
C VAL A 97 -2.07 12.10 -15.15
N ALA A 98 -2.36 11.15 -16.03
CA ALA A 98 -2.11 9.72 -15.82
C ALA A 98 -0.62 9.34 -15.97
N ALA A 99 0.24 9.86 -15.08
CA ALA A 99 1.67 9.55 -15.04
C ALA A 99 1.96 8.28 -14.21
N PRO A 100 2.58 7.23 -14.80
CA PRO A 100 2.88 5.99 -14.08
C PRO A 100 3.70 6.19 -12.79
N GLU A 101 4.66 7.11 -12.78
CA GLU A 101 5.53 7.41 -11.63
C GLU A 101 4.71 7.96 -10.46
N THR A 102 3.72 8.79 -10.76
CA THR A 102 2.79 9.31 -9.75
C THR A 102 1.96 8.19 -9.15
N LEU A 103 1.51 7.24 -9.96
CA LEU A 103 0.78 6.07 -9.48
C LEU A 103 1.66 5.14 -8.62
N PHE A 104 2.93 4.96 -9.00
CA PHE A 104 3.90 4.25 -8.17
C PHE A 104 4.05 4.91 -6.81
N ASN A 105 4.13 6.23 -6.75
CA ASN A 105 4.24 6.96 -5.48
C ASN A 105 2.99 6.82 -4.60
N ALA A 106 1.81 6.77 -5.20
CA ALA A 106 0.57 6.46 -4.48
C ALA A 106 0.64 5.05 -3.88
N ALA A 107 1.05 4.06 -4.69
CA ALA A 107 1.19 2.67 -4.24
C ALA A 107 2.20 2.52 -3.09
N PHE A 108 3.37 3.14 -3.24
CA PHE A 108 4.41 3.15 -2.22
C PHE A 108 3.95 3.84 -0.95
N SER A 109 3.23 4.96 -1.06
CA SER A 109 2.64 5.63 0.10
C SER A 109 1.62 4.75 0.82
N TYR A 110 0.79 3.99 0.09
CA TYR A 110 -0.13 3.02 0.71
C TYR A 110 0.61 1.90 1.41
N GLU A 111 1.68 1.37 0.82
CA GLU A 111 2.52 0.34 1.46
C GLU A 111 3.09 0.86 2.79
N ARG A 112 3.65 2.08 2.78
CA ARG A 112 4.19 2.73 3.99
C ARG A 112 3.12 3.01 5.04
N ALA A 113 1.87 3.20 4.63
CA ALA A 113 0.72 3.37 5.52
C ALA A 113 0.15 2.04 6.07
N GLY A 114 0.61 0.88 5.59
CA GLY A 114 0.04 -0.43 5.92
C GLY A 114 -1.25 -0.76 5.18
N GLU A 115 -1.64 0.03 4.18
CA GLU A 115 -2.84 -0.16 3.36
C GLU A 115 -2.59 -1.18 2.23
N ALA A 116 -2.33 -2.43 2.61
CA ALA A 116 -1.87 -3.48 1.70
C ALA A 116 -2.78 -3.68 0.47
N VAL A 117 -4.10 -3.68 0.66
CA VAL A 117 -5.07 -3.86 -0.43
C VAL A 117 -4.98 -2.71 -1.46
N ARG A 118 -4.86 -1.47 -0.99
CA ARG A 118 -4.77 -0.29 -1.88
C ARG A 118 -3.41 -0.25 -2.59
N ALA A 119 -2.35 -0.57 -1.86
CA ALA A 119 -1.00 -0.69 -2.41
C ALA A 119 -0.94 -1.73 -3.55
N ILE A 120 -1.45 -2.94 -3.33
CA ILE A 120 -1.50 -4.00 -4.37
C ILE A 120 -2.21 -3.49 -5.63
N ARG A 121 -3.40 -2.90 -5.48
CA ARG A 121 -4.19 -2.41 -6.63
C ARG A 121 -3.43 -1.34 -7.42
N ALA A 122 -2.80 -0.39 -6.72
CA ALA A 122 -2.05 0.69 -7.35
C ALA A 122 -0.78 0.15 -8.05
N TYR A 123 -0.04 -0.77 -7.41
CA TYR A 123 1.12 -1.43 -8.02
C TYR A 123 0.76 -2.31 -9.21
N GLU A 124 -0.32 -3.10 -9.15
CA GLU A 124 -0.78 -3.92 -10.28
C GLU A 124 -1.20 -3.04 -11.46
N THR A 125 -1.80 -1.88 -11.19
CA THR A 125 -2.13 -0.89 -12.24
C THR A 125 -0.86 -0.27 -12.82
N TYR A 126 0.09 0.15 -11.99
CA TYR A 126 1.40 0.63 -12.42
C TYR A 126 2.11 -0.41 -13.32
N LEU A 127 2.15 -1.68 -12.93
CA LEU A 127 2.77 -2.75 -13.71
C LEU A 127 2.12 -2.99 -15.08
N ARG A 128 0.86 -2.58 -15.24
CA ARG A 128 0.11 -2.67 -16.51
C ARG A 128 0.42 -1.51 -17.46
N ILE A 129 0.58 -0.29 -16.92
CA ILE A 129 0.70 0.94 -17.71
C ILE A 129 2.14 1.41 -17.89
N ALA A 130 3.03 1.06 -16.96
CA ALA A 130 4.41 1.54 -16.98
C ALA A 130 5.24 0.83 -18.06
N PRO A 131 6.12 1.55 -18.79
CA PRO A 131 7.07 0.99 -19.76
C PRO A 131 7.88 -0.18 -19.19
N ALA A 132 8.27 -1.14 -20.03
CA ALA A 132 8.89 -2.38 -19.57
C ALA A 132 10.17 -2.19 -18.73
N ASP A 133 10.91 -1.13 -19.01
CA ASP A 133 12.17 -0.69 -18.41
C ASP A 133 11.99 0.30 -17.24
N ALA A 134 10.76 0.67 -16.89
CA ALA A 134 10.51 1.61 -15.81
C ALA A 134 11.11 1.11 -14.47
N PRO A 135 11.90 1.93 -13.76
CA PRO A 135 12.73 1.48 -12.64
C PRO A 135 11.91 0.92 -11.47
N GLY A 136 10.71 1.44 -11.25
CA GLY A 136 9.81 0.97 -10.18
C GLY A 136 9.24 -0.43 -10.39
N ARG A 137 9.37 -1.05 -11.57
CA ARG A 137 8.69 -2.33 -11.87
C ARG A 137 9.21 -3.51 -11.06
N SER A 138 10.52 -3.55 -10.80
CA SER A 138 11.11 -4.61 -9.96
C SER A 138 10.55 -4.52 -8.53
N HIS A 139 10.61 -3.33 -7.94
CA HIS A 139 10.04 -3.05 -6.62
C HIS A 139 8.55 -3.37 -6.55
N ALA A 140 7.75 -2.87 -7.51
CA ALA A 140 6.31 -3.09 -7.53
C ALA A 140 5.95 -4.58 -7.57
N ARG A 141 6.69 -5.41 -8.32
CA ARG A 141 6.48 -6.87 -8.34
C ARG A 141 6.76 -7.49 -6.97
N SER A 142 7.92 -7.20 -6.38
CA SER A 142 8.30 -7.73 -5.07
C SER A 142 7.34 -7.28 -3.96
N ALA A 143 6.92 -6.02 -3.98
CA ALA A 143 5.94 -5.45 -3.05
C ALA A 143 4.59 -6.17 -3.18
N VAL A 144 4.08 -6.35 -4.41
CA VAL A 144 2.84 -7.08 -4.67
C VAL A 144 2.90 -8.50 -4.13
N ASP A 145 3.99 -9.23 -4.38
CA ASP A 145 4.14 -10.61 -3.90
C ASP A 145 4.19 -10.67 -2.36
N ALA A 146 4.85 -9.70 -1.72
CA ALA A 146 4.91 -9.59 -0.27
C ALA A 146 3.55 -9.27 0.36
N LEU A 147 2.88 -8.24 -0.16
CA LEU A 147 1.59 -7.77 0.33
C LEU A 147 0.49 -8.81 0.12
N LYS A 148 0.53 -9.59 -0.97
CA LYS A 148 -0.42 -10.68 -1.23
C LYS A 148 -0.48 -11.74 -0.13
N ARG A 149 0.63 -11.94 0.60
CA ARG A 149 0.68 -12.87 1.74
C ARG A 149 0.02 -12.31 2.99
N GLN A 150 -0.21 -11.00 3.04
CA GLN A 150 -0.80 -10.28 4.17
C GLN A 150 -2.29 -10.02 4.01
N VAL A 151 -2.84 -10.23 2.82
CA VAL A 151 -4.25 -9.97 2.50
C VAL A 151 -4.99 -11.25 2.17
N GLY A 152 -6.30 -11.24 2.36
CA GLY A 152 -7.19 -12.26 1.83
C GLY A 152 -7.49 -12.01 0.35
N ARG A 153 -7.93 -13.05 -0.35
CA ARG A 153 -8.41 -12.95 -1.74
C ARG A 153 -9.79 -13.59 -1.86
N ILE A 154 -10.75 -12.85 -2.41
CA ILE A 154 -12.08 -13.36 -2.74
C ILE A 154 -12.17 -13.51 -4.26
N VAL A 155 -12.50 -14.71 -4.72
CA VAL A 155 -12.79 -14.99 -6.13
C VAL A 155 -14.31 -15.06 -6.29
N LEU A 156 -14.89 -14.07 -6.98
CA LEU A 156 -16.33 -14.01 -7.20
C LEU A 156 -16.69 -14.69 -8.53
N LEU A 157 -17.26 -15.89 -8.47
CA LEU A 157 -17.72 -16.59 -9.67
C LEU A 157 -19.09 -16.05 -10.09
N GLY A 158 -19.26 -15.78 -11.39
CA GLY A 158 -20.51 -15.19 -11.91
C GLY A 158 -20.59 -13.67 -11.73
N ALA A 159 -19.47 -12.97 -11.49
CA ALA A 159 -19.43 -11.51 -11.34
C ALA A 159 -19.99 -10.72 -12.54
N ARG A 160 -20.14 -11.36 -13.70
CA ARG A 160 -20.70 -10.79 -14.94
C ARG A 160 -22.11 -11.27 -15.25
N ASP A 161 -22.81 -11.86 -14.29
CA ASP A 161 -24.20 -12.29 -14.47
C ASP A 161 -25.13 -11.10 -14.73
N ASP A 162 -25.95 -11.20 -15.77
CA ASP A 162 -26.86 -10.12 -16.21
C ASP A 162 -27.94 -9.74 -15.18
N ARG A 163 -28.20 -10.61 -14.20
CA ARG A 163 -29.12 -10.31 -13.09
C ARG A 163 -28.51 -9.35 -12.08
N LEU A 164 -27.18 -9.20 -12.06
CA LEU A 164 -26.47 -8.33 -11.12
C LEU A 164 -26.45 -6.89 -11.65
N ARG A 165 -26.83 -5.96 -10.78
CA ARG A 165 -26.73 -4.52 -11.01
C ARG A 165 -25.46 -3.96 -10.36
N GLU A 166 -25.16 -4.41 -9.15
CA GLU A 166 -24.04 -3.90 -8.35
C GLU A 166 -23.47 -5.02 -7.48
N ILE A 167 -22.14 -5.04 -7.35
CA ILE A 167 -21.42 -5.91 -6.42
C ILE A 167 -20.59 -5.00 -5.54
N SER A 168 -20.61 -5.24 -4.23
CA SER A 168 -19.84 -4.49 -3.26
C SER A 168 -19.14 -5.42 -2.27
N VAL A 169 -17.92 -5.06 -1.90
CA VAL A 169 -17.10 -5.75 -0.90
C VAL A 169 -16.65 -4.71 0.12
N ASP A 170 -16.98 -4.92 1.40
CA ASP A 170 -16.80 -3.94 2.49
C ASP A 170 -17.35 -2.55 2.15
N GLY A 171 -18.53 -2.52 1.54
CA GLY A 171 -19.20 -1.28 1.11
C GLY A 171 -18.57 -0.61 -0.11
N ARG A 172 -17.46 -1.13 -0.66
CA ARG A 172 -16.86 -0.65 -1.91
C ARG A 172 -17.55 -1.32 -3.10
N ALA A 173 -18.26 -0.53 -3.90
CA ALA A 173 -18.77 -0.98 -5.19
C ALA A 173 -17.62 -1.38 -6.14
N LEU A 174 -17.79 -2.49 -6.83
CA LEU A 174 -16.85 -3.05 -7.79
C LEU A 174 -17.44 -3.00 -9.20
N ASP A 175 -16.60 -2.72 -10.18
CA ASP A 175 -16.96 -2.92 -11.58
C ASP A 175 -17.05 -4.44 -11.86
N PRO A 176 -18.16 -4.95 -12.41
CA PRO A 176 -18.30 -6.36 -12.81
C PRO A 176 -17.14 -6.90 -13.67
N ARG A 177 -16.44 -6.04 -14.42
CA ARG A 177 -15.29 -6.40 -15.26
C ARG A 177 -14.07 -6.79 -14.43
N ASP A 178 -13.89 -6.17 -13.26
CA ASP A 178 -12.76 -6.33 -12.35
C ASP A 178 -13.12 -7.12 -11.07
N ALA A 179 -14.40 -7.45 -10.89
CA ALA A 179 -14.90 -8.11 -9.69
C ALA A 179 -14.56 -9.62 -9.59
N SER A 180 -13.95 -10.23 -10.60
CA SER A 180 -13.65 -11.67 -10.60
C SER A 180 -12.66 -12.11 -9.50
N SER A 181 -11.73 -11.23 -9.12
CA SER A 181 -10.76 -11.48 -8.04
C SER A 181 -10.47 -10.19 -7.28
N VAL A 182 -10.72 -10.20 -5.98
CA VAL A 182 -10.66 -9.00 -5.13
C VAL A 182 -9.79 -9.29 -3.92
N TYR A 183 -8.76 -8.47 -3.71
CA TYR A 183 -8.00 -8.49 -2.46
C TYR A 183 -8.76 -7.73 -1.37
N VAL A 184 -8.74 -8.29 -0.17
CA VAL A 184 -9.46 -7.78 1.01
C VAL A 184 -8.57 -7.85 2.24
N ALA A 185 -8.77 -6.93 3.19
CA ALA A 185 -8.05 -6.99 4.45
C ALA A 185 -8.45 -8.27 5.21
N PRO A 186 -7.54 -8.91 5.94
CA PRO A 186 -7.89 -10.03 6.81
C PRO A 186 -8.91 -9.59 7.86
N GLY A 187 -9.81 -10.50 8.21
CA GLY A 187 -10.87 -10.29 9.18
C GLY A 187 -12.25 -10.48 8.56
N ARG A 188 -13.21 -9.79 9.16
CA ARG A 188 -14.63 -9.89 8.80
C ARG A 188 -14.91 -9.04 7.57
N VAL A 189 -15.13 -9.69 6.44
CA VAL A 189 -15.41 -9.05 5.15
C VAL A 189 -16.87 -9.27 4.77
N GLU A 190 -17.52 -8.19 4.35
CA GLU A 190 -18.90 -8.22 3.88
C GLU A 190 -18.98 -8.17 2.36
N VAL A 191 -19.64 -9.16 1.77
CA VAL A 191 -19.97 -9.17 0.34
C VAL A 191 -21.46 -8.90 0.18
N ALA A 192 -21.80 -7.84 -0.53
CA ALA A 192 -23.18 -7.50 -0.84
C ALA A 192 -23.39 -7.33 -2.34
N LEU A 193 -24.55 -7.74 -2.83
CA LEU A 193 -24.97 -7.58 -4.21
C LEU A 193 -26.36 -6.95 -4.28
N VAL A 194 -26.59 -6.25 -5.39
CA VAL A 194 -27.88 -5.71 -5.77
C VAL A 194 -28.21 -6.29 -7.13
N THR A 195 -29.34 -6.95 -7.24
CA THR A 195 -29.87 -7.46 -8.52
C THR A 195 -30.64 -6.37 -9.27
N ARG A 196 -30.88 -6.59 -10.56
CA ARG A 196 -31.62 -5.64 -11.42
C ARG A 196 -33.07 -5.41 -10.98
N ASP A 197 -33.67 -6.37 -10.29
CA ASP A 197 -34.99 -6.26 -9.65
C ASP A 197 -34.97 -5.40 -8.36
N GLY A 198 -33.80 -4.91 -7.93
CA GLY A 198 -33.63 -4.12 -6.72
C GLY A 198 -33.41 -4.93 -5.44
N THR A 199 -33.45 -6.27 -5.51
CA THR A 199 -33.20 -7.13 -4.34
C THR A 199 -31.75 -6.97 -3.86
N ARG A 200 -31.58 -6.64 -2.58
CA ARG A 200 -30.25 -6.54 -1.93
C ARG A 200 -29.97 -7.79 -1.13
N ARG A 201 -28.80 -8.40 -1.35
CA ARG A 201 -28.33 -9.57 -0.60
C ARG A 201 -26.95 -9.28 -0.04
N ARG A 202 -26.69 -9.72 1.18
CA ARG A 202 -25.46 -9.45 1.92
C ARG A 202 -25.07 -10.68 2.72
N ARG A 203 -23.80 -11.03 2.71
CA ARG A 203 -23.21 -12.07 3.57
C ARG A 203 -21.86 -11.62 4.07
N THR A 204 -21.49 -12.16 5.21
CA THR A 204 -20.24 -11.87 5.88
C THR A 204 -19.38 -13.12 5.91
N PHE A 205 -18.09 -12.96 5.69
CA PHE A 205 -17.09 -14.02 5.67
C PHE A 205 -15.93 -13.60 6.55
N ASP A 206 -15.40 -14.54 7.33
CA ASP A 206 -14.14 -14.34 8.04
C ASP A 206 -13.01 -14.87 7.16
N ILE A 207 -12.05 -14.00 6.82
CA ILE A 207 -10.98 -14.28 5.86
C ILE A 207 -9.63 -14.06 6.52
N GLU A 208 -8.78 -15.07 6.48
CA GLU A 208 -7.42 -14.99 7.00
C GLU A 208 -6.43 -14.44 5.97
N ALA A 209 -5.27 -13.97 6.44
CA ALA A 209 -4.19 -13.53 5.56
C ALA A 209 -3.70 -14.69 4.67
N GLY A 210 -3.59 -14.44 3.36
CA GLY A 210 -3.22 -15.46 2.37
C GLY A 210 -4.35 -16.44 2.00
N GLN A 211 -5.50 -16.40 2.69
CA GLN A 211 -6.63 -17.25 2.37
C GLN A 211 -7.27 -16.80 1.05
N THR A 212 -7.56 -17.77 0.18
CA THR A 212 -8.41 -17.55 -0.99
C THR A 212 -9.80 -18.15 -0.73
N VAL A 213 -10.84 -17.31 -0.77
CA VAL A 213 -12.24 -17.74 -0.68
C VAL A 213 -12.85 -17.69 -2.08
N VAL A 214 -13.36 -18.82 -2.56
CA VAL A 214 -14.12 -18.88 -3.81
C VAL A 214 -15.60 -18.75 -3.48
N LEU A 215 -16.24 -17.74 -4.05
CA LEU A 215 -17.63 -17.38 -3.74
C LEU A 215 -18.48 -17.38 -5.02
N PRO A 216 -19.28 -18.43 -5.24
CA PRO A 216 -20.28 -18.43 -6.30
C PRO A 216 -21.38 -17.41 -6.01
N LEU A 217 -21.53 -16.38 -6.85
CA LEU A 217 -22.56 -15.36 -6.68
C LEU A 217 -23.98 -15.92 -6.90
N ASP A 218 -24.13 -17.01 -7.65
CA ASP A 218 -25.40 -17.74 -7.76
C ASP A 218 -25.94 -18.19 -6.39
N SER A 219 -25.07 -18.46 -5.42
CA SER A 219 -25.49 -18.85 -4.07
C SER A 219 -26.20 -17.74 -3.29
N PHE A 220 -26.15 -16.51 -3.80
CA PHE A 220 -26.87 -15.35 -3.28
C PHE A 220 -28.18 -15.09 -4.03
N LEU A 221 -28.36 -15.69 -5.20
CA LEU A 221 -29.52 -15.51 -6.06
C LEU A 221 -30.58 -16.57 -5.72
N PRO A 222 -31.88 -16.25 -5.85
CA PRO A 222 -32.91 -17.27 -5.77
C PRO A 222 -32.67 -18.35 -6.84
N PRO A 223 -33.02 -19.62 -6.57
CA PRO A 223 -32.89 -20.68 -7.57
C PRO A 223 -33.66 -20.31 -8.84
N PRO A 224 -33.15 -20.64 -10.04
CA PRO A 224 -33.88 -20.38 -11.28
C PRO A 224 -35.26 -21.04 -11.23
N PRO A 225 -36.29 -20.43 -11.82
CA PRO A 225 -37.61 -21.05 -11.91
C PRO A 225 -37.48 -22.41 -12.59
N ARG A 226 -38.21 -23.42 -12.07
CA ARG A 226 -38.23 -24.75 -12.69
C ARG A 226 -38.80 -24.61 -14.11
N PRO A 227 -38.21 -25.28 -15.12
CA PRO A 227 -38.81 -25.30 -16.44
C PRO A 227 -40.21 -25.90 -16.33
N GLU A 228 -41.22 -25.19 -16.84
CA GLU A 228 -42.56 -25.73 -17.00
C GLU A 228 -42.48 -26.94 -17.94
N ARG A 229 -43.03 -28.08 -17.50
CA ARG A 229 -43.06 -29.33 -18.27
C ARG A 229 -44.24 -29.36 -19.23
#